data_AF-A0A6N2KGM9-F1
#
_entry.id   AF-A0A6N2KGM9-F1
#
_cell.length_a   1.000
_cell.length_b   1.000
_cell.length_c   1.000
_cell.angle_alpha   90.00
_cell.angle_beta   90.00
_cell.angle_gamma   90.00
#
_symmetry.space_group_name_H-M   'P 1'
#
loop_
_entity.id
_entity.type
_entity.pdbx_description
1 polymer ?
#
loop_
_entity_poly.entity_id
_entity_poly.type
_entity_poly.pdbx_seq_one_letter_code
_entity_poly.pdbx_strand_id
1 'polypeptide(L)' 'MAGEQVTLLDAWASPLGMRVRIALAEKGVKYEYSEQDLRDKSDLLLQMNPVHKKIPVLVLDGKPVCE' A
#
# COMPACT_ATOMS: atom_id res chain seq x y z
N MET A 1 15.48 -0.31 -18.39
CA MET A 1 15.33 -1.28 -17.28
C MET A 1 14.46 -0.59 -16.26
N ALA A 2 13.13 -0.68 -16.40
CA ALA A 2 12.22 0.01 -15.48
C ALA A 2 12.36 -0.68 -14.11
N GLY A 3 12.80 0.05 -13.10
CA GLY A 3 12.78 -0.47 -11.73
C GLY A 3 11.33 -0.73 -11.34
N GLU A 4 11.09 -1.79 -10.59
CA GLU A 4 9.76 -2.15 -10.09
C GLU A 4 9.15 -0.96 -9.33
N GLN A 5 7.96 -0.53 -9.74
CA GLN A 5 7.26 0.56 -9.07
C GLN A 5 6.47 0.00 -7.90
N VAL A 6 6.86 0.43 -6.70
CA VAL A 6 6.24 0.01 -5.44
C VAL A 6 5.42 1.17 -4.89
N THR A 7 4.12 0.97 -4.71
CA THR A 7 3.23 1.94 -4.05
C THR A 7 2.60 1.29 -2.83
N LEU A 8 2.61 1.97 -1.70
CA LEU A 8 1.96 1.55 -0.47
C LEU A 8 0.71 2.40 -0.24
N LEU A 9 -0.46 1.78 -0.33
CA LEU A 9 -1.73 2.38 0.09
C LEU A 9 -1.92 2.09 1.57
N ASP A 10 -1.84 3.12 2.40
CA ASP A 10 -1.89 2.97 3.84
C ASP A 10 -2.38 4.25 4.52
N ALA A 11 -2.66 4.18 5.82
CA ALA A 11 -2.96 5.34 6.64
C ALA A 11 -1.91 5.47 7.73
N TRP A 12 -1.47 6.70 8.03
CA TRP A 12 -0.29 6.91 8.88
C TRP A 12 -0.41 6.27 10.28
N ALA A 13 -1.63 6.18 10.80
CA ALA A 13 -1.96 5.63 12.11
C ALA A 13 -2.17 4.11 12.11
N SER A 14 -2.06 3.44 10.95
CA SER A 14 -2.29 2.01 10.78
C SER A 14 -1.16 1.17 11.38
N PRO A 15 -1.41 0.31 12.37
CA PRO A 15 -0.37 -0.57 12.91
C PRO A 15 0.05 -1.67 11.93
N LEU A 16 -0.86 -2.12 11.06
CA LEU A 16 -0.54 -3.09 10.00
C LEU A 16 0.31 -2.43 8.91
N GLY A 17 -0.02 -1.19 8.57
CA GLY A 17 0.74 -0.33 7.68
C GLY A 17 2.17 -0.08 8.12
N MET A 18 2.36 0.21 9.41
CA MET A 18 3.68 0.39 10.03
C MET A 18 4.59 -0.83 9.79
N ARG A 19 4.05 -2.06 9.87
CA ARG A 19 4.84 -3.28 9.61
C ARG A 19 5.40 -3.30 8.19
N VAL A 20 4.59 -2.91 7.20
CA VAL A 20 4.99 -2.85 5.80
C VAL A 20 6.04 -1.76 5.59
N ARG A 21 5.84 -0.57 6.18
CA ARG A 21 6.82 0.54 6.12
C ARG A 21 8.18 0.17 6.70
N ILE A 22 8.20 -0.52 7.85
CA ILE A 22 9.43 -1.03 8.46
C ILE A 22 10.09 -2.05 7.51
N ALA A 23 9.34 -3.04 7.00
CA ALA A 23 9.90 -4.04 6.10
C ALA A 23 10.51 -3.44 4.81
N LEU A 24 9.86 -2.40 4.25
CA LEU A 24 10.37 -1.68 3.08
C LEU A 24 11.64 -0.88 3.40
N ALA A 25 11.67 -0.22 4.57
CA ALA A 25 12.84 0.51 5.04
C ALA A 25 14.04 -0.42 5.29
N GLU A 26 13.84 -1.55 5.97
CA GLU A 26 14.87 -2.57 6.22
C GLU A 26 15.44 -3.15 4.92
N LYS A 27 14.62 -3.28 3.88
CA LYS A 27 15.04 -3.77 2.55
C LYS A 27 15.64 -2.67 1.66
N GLY A 28 15.62 -1.41 2.07
CA GLY A 28 16.06 -0.28 1.24
C GLY A 28 15.23 -0.09 -0.03
N VAL A 29 14.00 -0.60 -0.06
CA VAL A 29 13.10 -0.49 -1.21
C VAL A 29 12.50 0.90 -1.21
N LYS A 30 12.70 1.64 -2.31
CA LYS A 30 12.00 2.91 -2.53
C LYS A 30 10.56 2.60 -2.90
N TYR A 31 9.64 3.29 -2.26
CA TYR A 31 8.21 3.17 -2.55
C TYR A 31 7.55 4.54 -2.51
N GLU A 32 6.44 4.66 -3.23
CA GLU A 32 5.53 5.78 -3.12
C GLU A 32 4.53 5.49 -2.00
N TYR A 33 4.36 6.44 -1.07
CA TYR A 33 3.37 6.34 -0.01
C TYR A 33 2.12 7.11 -0.41
N SER A 34 0.97 6.44 -0.40
CA SER A 34 -0.33 7.03 -0.71
C SER A 34 -1.25 6.94 0.50
N GLU A 35 -1.46 8.07 1.17
CA GLU A 35 -2.36 8.17 2.33
C GLU A 35 -3.80 7.85 1.93
N GLN A 36 -4.44 6.95 2.66
CA GLN A 36 -5.82 6.53 2.45
C GLN A 36 -6.73 7.03 3.57
N ASP A 37 -7.87 7.61 3.20
CA ASP A 37 -8.97 7.85 4.14
C ASP A 37 -9.83 6.58 4.29
N LEU A 38 -10.04 6.15 5.53
CA LEU A 38 -10.82 4.94 5.84
C LEU A 38 -12.33 5.19 5.87
N ARG A 39 -12.74 6.45 6.00
CA ARG A 39 -14.15 6.89 5.94
C ARG A 39 -14.57 7.12 4.49
N ASP A 40 -13.71 7.75 3.71
CA ASP A 40 -13.91 7.99 2.28
C ASP A 40 -12.83 7.28 1.46
N LYS A 41 -13.13 6.04 1.06
CA LYS A 41 -12.13 5.15 0.44
C LYS A 41 -11.87 5.58 -0.99
N SER A 42 -10.60 5.76 -1.33
CA SER A 42 -10.20 6.09 -2.69
C SER A 42 -10.61 4.99 -3.69
N ASP A 43 -10.90 5.39 -4.93
CA ASP A 43 -11.18 4.46 -6.03
C ASP A 43 -10.03 3.47 -6.24
N LEU A 44 -8.78 3.92 -6.05
CA LEU A 44 -7.60 3.08 -6.16
C LEU A 44 -7.61 1.96 -5.12
N LEU A 45 -7.93 2.25 -3.86
CA LEU A 45 -8.05 1.23 -2.81
C LEU A 45 -9.16 0.22 -3.12
N LEU A 46 -10.30 0.70 -3.65
CA LEU A 46 -11.42 -0.15 -4.03
C LEU A 46 -11.10 -1.07 -5.22
N GLN A 47 -10.29 -0.59 -6.17
CA GLN A 47 -9.82 -1.38 -7.31
C GLN A 47 -8.75 -2.40 -6.91
N MET A 48 -7.82 -2.01 -6.03
CA MET A 48 -6.69 -2.85 -5.61
C MET A 48 -7.08 -3.90 -4.57
N ASN A 49 -8.07 -3.62 -3.70
CA ASN A 49 -8.60 -4.56 -2.73
C ASN A 49 -10.14 -4.58 -2.76
N PRO A 50 -10.76 -5.14 -3.81
CA PRO A 50 -12.22 -5.13 -3.97
C PRO A 50 -12.95 -6.00 -2.93
N VAL A 51 -12.27 -7.03 -2.39
CA VAL A 51 -12.84 -8.00 -1.46
C VAL A 51 -12.94 -7.40 -0.05
N HIS A 52 -11.82 -6.94 0.52
CA HIS A 52 -11.78 -6.48 1.90
C HIS A 52 -11.84 -4.96 2.02
N LYS A 53 -11.40 -4.22 0.99
CA LYS A 53 -11.38 -2.75 0.97
C LYS A 53 -10.64 -2.19 2.20
N LYS A 54 -9.55 -2.85 2.59
CA LYS A 54 -8.72 -2.55 3.77
C LYS A 54 -7.30 -2.23 3.35
N ILE A 55 -6.64 -1.46 4.21
CA ILE A 55 -5.21 -1.20 4.18
C ILE A 55 -4.48 -2.15 5.14
N PRO A 56 -3.15 -2.33 5.01
CA PRO A 56 -2.30 -1.83 3.92
C PRO A 56 -2.50 -2.63 2.62
N VAL A 57 -2.28 -1.98 1.48
CA VAL A 57 -2.17 -2.65 0.18
C VAL A 57 -0.87 -2.25 -0.48
N LEU A 58 -0.04 -3.24 -0.80
CA LEU A 58 1.18 -3.02 -1.56
C LEU A 58 0.88 -3.25 -3.04
N VAL A 59 1.16 -2.26 -3.89
CA VAL A 59 0.98 -2.36 -5.33
C VAL A 59 2.36 -2.43 -5.97
N LEU A 60 2.66 -3.56 -6.62
CA LEU A 60 3.91 -3.81 -7.33
C LEU A 60 3.62 -3.89 -8.84
N ASP A 61 4.08 -2.91 -9.61
CA ASP A 61 3.82 -2.82 -11.06
C ASP A 61 2.32 -2.99 -11.40
N GLY A 62 1.46 -2.35 -10.61
CA GLY A 62 0.00 -2.41 -10.75
C GLY A 62 -0.66 -3.68 -10.20
N LYS A 63 0.10 -4.63 -9.65
CA LYS A 63 -0.44 -5.84 -9.03
C LYS A 63 -0.58 -5.64 -7.51
N PRO A 64 -1.80 -5.76 -6.96
CA PRO A 64 -2.01 -5.60 -5.53
C PRO A 64 -1.61 -6.86 -4.74
N VAL A 65 -1.02 -6.63 -3.58
CA VAL A 65 -0.76 -7.62 -2.53
C VAL A 65 -1.47 -7.13 -1.26
N CYS A 66 -2.40 -7.96 -0.78
CA CYS A 66 -3.17 -7.74 0.43
C CYS A 66 -2.90 -8.87 1.44
N GLU A 67 -3.23 -8.66 2.72
CA GLU A 67 -3.40 -9.76 3.69
C GLU A 67 -4.62 -10.62 3.37
#